data_AF-A0A5A5U2L4-F1
#
_entry.id   AF-A0A5A5U2L4-F1
#
_cell.length_a   1.000
_cell.length_b   1.000
_cell.length_c   1.000
_cell.angle_alpha   90.00
_cell.angle_beta   90.00
_cell.angle_gamma   90.00
#
_symmetry.space_group_name_H-M   'P 1'
#
loop_
_entity.id
_entity.type
_entity.pdbx_description
1 polymer ?
#
loop_
_entity_poly.entity_id
_entity_poly.type
_entity_poly.pdbx_seq_one_letter_code
_entity_poly.pdbx_strand_id
1 'polypeptide(L)'
;MKFNTIQHTLQNIRTKQNLTQVDFAEKIFVSRQTVSNWERGISIPPVTALSIIANTFDVPLTQLLSALDGEQANREHAAERQLIVEAFLTLLHRYNGQYSTIDLIIAESGIDYEHAITLFNSPSAILQYIAQQIDAQVIAALDNYSDDDPLMMIADAVLPVLYQHNHTLKILYTGHYANGEWLTFLKNSYQKWAAPFFDNYDITTAPVSRKFAIELTVKTTLSIISTWLTQPVPTPPDQFRQTFLHLTRTPIIKLICP
;
A
#
# COMPACT_ATOMS: atom_id res chain seq x y z
N MET A 1 7.35 0.50 -2.03
CA MET A 1 8.30 0.52 -0.88
C MET A 1 8.45 -0.92 -0.46
N LYS A 2 9.65 -1.45 -0.18
CA LYS A 2 9.76 -2.92 -0.07
C LYS A 2 9.23 -3.40 1.28
N PHE A 3 7.97 -3.88 1.28
CA PHE A 3 7.25 -4.43 2.41
C PHE A 3 8.01 -5.61 3.03
N ASN A 4 8.01 -5.70 4.35
CA ASN A 4 8.66 -6.74 5.13
C ASN A 4 7.73 -7.96 5.31
N THR A 5 6.98 -8.32 4.25
CA THR A 5 6.16 -9.54 4.22
C THR A 5 6.89 -10.61 3.44
N ILE A 6 6.63 -11.89 3.74
CA ILE A 6 7.34 -12.98 3.07
C ILE A 6 7.09 -12.96 1.55
N GLN A 7 5.86 -12.71 1.09
CA GLN A 7 5.50 -12.68 -0.33
C GLN A 7 6.31 -11.63 -1.08
N HIS A 8 6.33 -10.41 -0.53
CA HIS A 8 7.03 -9.29 -1.15
C HIS A 8 8.55 -9.49 -1.05
N THR A 9 9.05 -10.09 0.03
CA THR A 9 10.46 -10.45 0.19
C THR A 9 10.89 -11.45 -0.90
N LEU A 10 10.09 -12.47 -1.18
CA LEU A 10 10.35 -13.44 -2.25
C LEU A 10 10.33 -12.77 -3.63
N GLN A 11 9.29 -12.01 -3.94
CA GLN A 11 9.20 -11.25 -5.20
C GLN A 11 10.41 -10.32 -5.39
N ASN A 12 10.91 -9.71 -4.31
CA ASN A 12 12.06 -8.82 -4.36
C ASN A 12 13.37 -9.52 -4.66
N ILE A 13 13.59 -10.68 -4.03
CA ILE A 13 14.78 -11.49 -4.29
C ILE A 13 14.78 -11.89 -5.76
N ARG A 14 13.64 -12.37 -6.25
CA ARG A 14 13.46 -12.76 -7.65
C ARG A 14 13.71 -11.60 -8.63
N THR A 15 13.03 -10.46 -8.43
CA THR A 15 13.12 -9.31 -9.34
C THR A 15 14.49 -8.62 -9.31
N LYS A 16 15.17 -8.58 -8.16
CA LYS A 16 16.56 -8.07 -8.07
C LYS A 16 17.54 -8.88 -8.92
N GLN A 17 17.25 -10.17 -9.12
CA GLN A 17 18.06 -11.08 -9.91
C GLN A 17 17.57 -11.19 -11.37
N ASN A 18 16.59 -10.36 -11.78
CA ASN A 18 15.95 -10.40 -13.10
C ASN A 18 15.37 -11.78 -13.48
N LEU A 19 14.87 -12.52 -12.48
CA LEU A 19 14.33 -13.87 -12.69
C LEU A 19 12.81 -13.86 -12.92
N THR A 20 12.34 -14.73 -13.80
CA THR A 20 10.91 -15.06 -13.89
C THR A 20 10.51 -15.98 -12.74
N GLN A 21 9.20 -16.13 -12.49
CA GLN A 21 8.72 -17.10 -11.48
C GLN A 21 9.14 -18.53 -11.82
N VAL A 22 9.32 -18.85 -13.10
CA VAL A 22 9.82 -20.16 -13.56
C VAL A 22 11.29 -20.30 -13.16
N ASP A 23 12.13 -19.34 -13.53
CA ASP A 23 13.58 -19.40 -13.24
C ASP A 23 13.86 -19.43 -11.72
N PHE A 24 13.06 -18.70 -10.94
CA PHE A 24 13.16 -18.70 -9.49
C PHE A 24 12.77 -20.05 -8.90
N ALA A 25 11.69 -20.66 -9.40
CA ALA A 25 11.21 -21.96 -8.95
C ALA A 25 12.22 -23.08 -9.25
N GLU A 26 12.82 -23.05 -10.44
CA GLU A 26 13.87 -24.00 -10.83
C GLU A 26 15.09 -23.91 -9.91
N LYS A 27 15.54 -22.68 -9.58
CA LYS A 27 16.70 -22.45 -8.69
C LYS A 27 16.50 -22.89 -7.25
N ILE A 28 15.26 -23.05 -6.79
CA ILE A 28 14.93 -23.50 -5.43
C ILE A 28 14.20 -24.85 -5.40
N PHE A 29 14.19 -25.55 -6.53
CA PHE A 29 13.66 -26.91 -6.69
C PHE A 29 12.17 -27.06 -6.35
N VAL A 30 11.34 -26.10 -6.77
CA VAL A 30 9.88 -26.16 -6.63
C VAL A 30 9.18 -25.87 -7.96
N SER A 31 7.85 -26.02 -8.01
CA SER A 31 7.09 -25.70 -9.22
C SER A 31 6.86 -24.18 -9.37
N ARG A 32 6.72 -23.69 -10.61
CA ARG A 32 6.29 -22.31 -10.88
C ARG A 32 5.01 -21.95 -10.12
N GLN A 33 4.04 -22.87 -10.07
CA GLN A 33 2.76 -22.65 -9.38
C GLN A 33 2.96 -22.47 -7.88
N THR A 34 3.91 -23.21 -7.28
CA THR A 34 4.29 -23.07 -5.87
C THR A 34 4.84 -21.67 -5.59
N VAL A 35 5.79 -21.19 -6.38
CA VAL A 35 6.32 -19.81 -6.27
C VAL A 35 5.21 -18.79 -6.47
N SER A 36 4.36 -18.96 -7.50
CA SER A 36 3.22 -18.07 -7.75
C SER A 36 2.24 -18.02 -6.57
N ASN A 37 1.99 -19.15 -5.91
CA ASN A 37 1.13 -19.19 -4.74
C ASN A 37 1.78 -18.53 -3.52
N TRP A 38 3.10 -18.65 -3.34
CA TRP A 38 3.82 -17.93 -2.28
C TRP A 38 3.84 -16.43 -2.53
N GLU A 39 4.17 -15.99 -3.74
CA GLU A 39 4.22 -14.57 -4.10
C GLU A 39 2.86 -13.88 -4.08
N ARG A 40 1.76 -14.64 -4.20
CA ARG A 40 0.37 -14.16 -4.06
C ARG A 40 -0.22 -14.37 -2.66
N GLY A 41 0.54 -14.96 -1.73
CA GLY A 41 0.08 -15.22 -0.36
C GLY A 41 -0.97 -16.32 -0.21
N ILE A 42 -1.21 -17.12 -1.25
CA ILE A 42 -2.15 -18.27 -1.24
C ILE A 42 -1.63 -19.40 -0.35
N SER A 43 -0.31 -19.57 -0.29
CA SER A 43 0.34 -20.56 0.57
C SER A 43 1.65 -20.01 1.11
N ILE A 44 2.19 -20.63 2.15
CA ILE A 44 3.37 -20.17 2.86
C ILE A 44 4.56 -21.08 2.53
N PRO A 45 5.76 -20.54 2.25
CA PRO A 45 6.95 -21.37 2.07
C PRO A 45 7.32 -22.08 3.38
N PRO A 46 7.58 -23.40 3.35
CA PRO A 46 8.10 -24.10 4.52
C PRO A 46 9.53 -23.61 4.84
N VAL A 47 9.95 -23.77 6.09
CA VAL A 47 11.31 -23.39 6.55
C VAL A 47 12.40 -24.01 5.68
N THR A 48 12.20 -25.24 5.18
CA THR A 48 13.12 -25.90 4.25
C THR A 48 13.31 -25.11 2.95
N ALA A 49 12.23 -24.58 2.38
CA ALA A 49 12.30 -23.73 1.19
C ALA A 49 12.98 -22.38 1.50
N LEU A 50 12.69 -21.78 2.67
CA LEU A 50 13.34 -20.55 3.09
C LEU A 50 14.86 -20.71 3.25
N SER A 51 15.31 -21.84 3.81
CA SER A 51 16.74 -22.16 3.88
C SER A 51 17.38 -22.31 2.50
N ILE A 52 16.69 -22.95 1.55
CA ILE A 52 17.16 -23.05 0.16
C ILE A 52 17.26 -21.65 -0.46
N ILE A 53 16.23 -20.81 -0.32
CA ILE A 53 16.21 -19.44 -0.84
C ILE A 53 17.36 -18.61 -0.23
N ALA A 54 17.56 -18.71 1.09
CA ALA A 54 18.63 -18.02 1.80
C ALA A 54 20.01 -18.35 1.22
N ASN A 55 20.29 -19.64 1.03
CA ASN A 55 21.56 -20.12 0.49
C ASN A 55 21.72 -19.80 -1.00
N THR A 56 20.66 -19.98 -1.81
CA THR A 56 20.72 -19.80 -3.27
C THR A 56 20.92 -18.34 -3.67
N PHE A 57 20.36 -17.40 -2.91
CA PHE A 57 20.37 -15.98 -3.26
C PHE A 57 21.20 -15.10 -2.32
N ASP A 58 21.97 -15.72 -1.43
CA ASP A 58 22.82 -15.05 -0.45
C ASP A 58 22.07 -13.98 0.36
N VAL A 59 20.93 -14.40 0.92
CA VAL A 59 20.12 -13.56 1.82
C VAL A 59 20.08 -14.18 3.22
N PRO A 60 20.17 -13.38 4.30
CA PRO A 60 20.11 -13.91 5.65
C PRO A 60 18.79 -14.67 5.89
N LEU A 61 18.88 -15.92 6.36
CA LEU A 61 17.69 -16.70 6.72
C LEU A 61 16.83 -15.98 7.77
N THR A 62 17.47 -15.27 8.70
CA THR A 62 16.80 -14.43 9.71
C THR A 62 15.89 -13.38 9.08
N GLN A 63 16.28 -12.78 7.95
CA GLN A 63 15.46 -11.82 7.23
C GLN A 63 14.19 -12.48 6.67
N LEU A 64 14.30 -13.70 6.14
CA LEU A 64 13.15 -14.45 5.63
C LEU A 64 12.21 -14.89 6.75
N LEU A 65 12.77 -15.34 7.87
CA LEU A 65 12.00 -15.75 9.05
C LEU A 65 11.26 -14.56 9.67
N SER A 66 11.89 -13.40 9.83
CA SER A 66 11.18 -12.21 10.34
C SER A 66 10.02 -11.77 9.45
N ALA A 67 10.16 -11.93 8.13
CA ALA A 67 9.09 -11.62 7.17
C ALA A 67 7.95 -12.67 7.20
N LEU A 68 8.25 -13.90 7.62
CA LEU A 68 7.30 -14.99 7.85
C LEU A 68 6.56 -14.81 9.18
N ASP A 69 7.31 -14.56 10.25
CA ASP A 69 6.82 -14.38 11.62
C ASP A 69 5.93 -13.14 11.72
N GLY A 70 6.25 -12.07 10.98
CA GLY A 70 5.40 -10.89 10.88
C GLY A 70 4.00 -11.18 10.34
N GLU A 71 3.83 -12.16 9.44
CA GLU A 71 2.50 -12.58 8.96
C GLU A 71 1.74 -13.45 9.96
N GLN A 72 2.45 -14.34 10.64
CA GLN A 72 1.86 -15.26 11.60
C GLN A 72 1.45 -14.51 12.88
N ALA A 73 2.33 -13.66 13.41
CA ALA A 73 2.05 -12.78 14.53
C ALA A 73 0.97 -11.73 14.21
N ASN A 74 0.88 -11.26 12.96
CA ASN A 74 -0.23 -10.40 12.53
C ASN A 74 -1.59 -11.12 12.58
N ARG A 75 -1.63 -12.44 12.34
CA ARG A 75 -2.87 -13.23 12.43
C ARG A 75 -3.24 -13.58 13.87
N GLU A 76 -2.26 -13.92 14.69
CA GLU A 76 -2.48 -14.37 16.09
C GLU A 76 -2.96 -13.23 17.01
N HIS A 77 -2.54 -11.99 16.77
CA HIS A 77 -2.91 -10.81 17.57
C HIS A 77 -3.77 -9.80 16.81
N ALA A 78 -4.53 -10.24 15.80
CA ALA A 78 -5.27 -9.35 14.91
C ALA A 78 -6.25 -8.42 15.64
N ALA A 79 -6.97 -8.95 16.64
CA ALA A 79 -7.94 -8.17 17.42
C ALA A 79 -7.26 -7.07 18.25
N GLU A 80 -6.15 -7.40 18.91
CA GLU A 80 -5.39 -6.44 19.73
C GLU A 80 -4.73 -5.36 18.86
N ARG A 81 -4.20 -5.74 17.70
CA ARG A 81 -3.70 -4.78 16.71
C ARG A 81 -4.79 -3.82 16.26
N GLN A 82 -6.01 -4.32 16.06
CA GLN A 82 -7.14 -3.47 15.68
C GLN A 82 -7.51 -2.50 16.81
N LEU A 83 -7.50 -2.92 18.07
CA LEU A 83 -7.75 -2.02 19.20
C LEU A 83 -6.73 -0.88 19.25
N ILE A 84 -5.45 -1.15 18.99
CA ILE A 84 -4.39 -0.12 18.94
C ILE A 84 -4.59 0.81 17.73
N VAL A 85 -5.01 0.27 16.58
CA VAL A 85 -5.35 1.06 15.38
C VAL A 85 -6.54 1.99 15.65
N GLU A 86 -7.61 1.49 16.27
CA GLU A 86 -8.80 2.30 16.61
C GLU A 86 -8.46 3.39 17.64
N ALA A 87 -7.64 3.07 18.64
CA ALA A 87 -7.14 4.05 19.60
C ALA A 87 -6.34 5.16 18.90
N PHE A 88 -5.43 4.78 17.98
CA PHE A 88 -4.66 5.71 17.18
C PHE A 88 -5.56 6.63 16.32
N LEU A 89 -6.52 6.06 15.59
CA LEU A 89 -7.47 6.82 14.75
C LEU A 89 -8.38 7.72 15.58
N THR A 90 -8.83 7.25 16.74
CA THR A 90 -9.66 8.03 17.68
C THR A 90 -8.91 9.24 18.20
N LEU A 91 -7.65 9.07 18.61
CA LEU A 91 -6.82 10.18 19.08
C LEU A 91 -6.51 11.16 17.95
N LEU A 92 -6.18 10.68 16.75
CA LEU A 92 -6.01 11.54 15.58
C LEU A 92 -7.28 12.34 15.29
N HIS A 93 -8.46 11.71 15.33
CA HIS A 93 -9.72 12.43 15.11
C HIS A 93 -9.98 13.46 16.21
N ARG A 94 -9.83 13.07 17.48
CA ARG A 94 -10.08 13.91 18.67
C ARG A 94 -9.19 15.17 18.69
N TYR A 95 -7.91 15.02 18.34
CA TYR A 95 -6.94 16.12 18.36
C TYR A 95 -6.71 16.76 16.99
N ASN A 96 -7.69 16.64 16.07
CA ASN A 96 -7.66 17.26 14.74
C ASN A 96 -6.36 16.94 13.94
N GLY A 97 -5.88 15.71 14.09
CA GLY A 97 -4.73 15.15 13.40
C GLY A 97 -3.37 15.58 13.95
N GLN A 98 -3.31 16.05 15.19
CA GLN A 98 -2.06 16.27 15.91
C GLN A 98 -1.41 14.96 16.36
N TYR A 99 -0.08 14.99 16.53
CA TYR A 99 0.74 13.84 16.92
C TYR A 99 0.31 13.27 18.29
N SER A 100 0.17 11.95 18.36
CA SER A 100 -0.01 11.23 19.63
C SER A 100 1.21 10.35 19.89
N THR A 101 1.66 10.30 21.14
CA THR A 101 2.76 9.40 21.54
C THR A 101 2.27 7.96 21.55
N ILE A 102 3.19 7.01 21.41
CA ILE A 102 2.85 5.59 21.52
C ILE A 102 2.25 5.26 22.90
N ASP A 103 2.74 5.90 23.96
CA ASP A 103 2.22 5.71 25.32
C ASP A 103 0.75 6.12 25.45
N LEU A 104 0.36 7.25 24.83
CA LEU A 104 -1.04 7.71 24.84
C LEU A 104 -1.94 6.77 24.04
N ILE A 105 -1.47 6.28 22.89
CA ILE A 105 -2.21 5.35 22.05
C ILE A 105 -2.43 4.02 22.77
N ILE A 106 -1.38 3.50 23.41
CA ILE A 106 -1.45 2.26 24.19
C ILE A 106 -2.44 2.43 25.35
N ALA A 107 -2.35 3.54 26.10
CA ALA A 107 -3.27 3.83 27.18
C ALA A 107 -4.74 3.91 26.73
N GLU A 108 -5.00 4.53 25.57
CA GLU A 108 -6.35 4.60 24.98
C GLU A 108 -6.85 3.23 24.47
N SER A 109 -5.94 2.34 24.03
CA SER A 109 -6.30 0.99 23.54
C SER A 109 -6.76 0.03 24.64
N GLY A 110 -6.40 0.29 25.89
CA GLY A 110 -6.70 -0.58 27.04
C GLY A 110 -5.88 -1.88 27.09
N ILE A 111 -4.91 -2.07 26.18
CA ILE A 111 -4.00 -3.22 26.19
C ILE A 111 -2.86 -2.96 27.17
N ASP A 112 -2.39 -4.02 27.82
CA ASP A 112 -1.20 -3.97 28.67
C ASP A 112 0.00 -3.38 27.91
N TYR A 113 0.77 -2.51 28.58
CA TYR A 113 1.81 -1.73 27.92
C TYR A 113 2.95 -2.61 27.39
N GLU A 114 3.42 -3.57 28.17
CA GLU A 114 4.53 -4.44 27.77
C GLU A 114 4.14 -5.27 26.55
N HIS A 115 2.91 -5.80 26.55
CA HIS A 115 2.35 -6.52 25.40
C HIS A 115 2.17 -5.61 24.18
N ALA A 116 1.55 -4.44 24.35
CA ALA A 116 1.24 -3.53 23.25
C ALA A 116 2.50 -3.05 22.50
N ILE A 117 3.61 -2.81 23.21
CA ILE A 117 4.90 -2.46 22.59
C ILE A 117 5.46 -3.58 21.69
N THR A 118 5.19 -4.85 22.01
CA THR A 118 5.57 -5.97 21.14
C THR A 118 4.77 -5.98 19.83
N LEU A 119 3.53 -5.46 19.86
CA LEU A 119 2.66 -5.36 18.69
C LEU A 119 3.03 -4.13 17.85
N PHE A 120 3.18 -2.97 18.49
CA PHE A 120 3.53 -1.70 17.85
C PHE A 120 4.46 -0.88 18.75
N ASN A 121 5.66 -0.60 18.24
CA ASN A 121 6.67 0.18 18.98
C ASN A 121 6.62 1.70 18.69
N SER A 122 5.77 2.15 17.77
CA SER A 122 5.69 3.55 17.36
C SER A 122 4.38 3.87 16.62
N PRO A 123 3.92 5.14 16.61
CA PRO A 123 2.77 5.56 15.81
C PRO A 123 2.99 5.32 14.30
N SER A 124 4.23 5.48 13.82
CA SER A 124 4.61 5.18 12.44
C SER A 124 4.43 3.70 12.08
N ALA A 125 4.69 2.77 13.01
CA ALA A 125 4.44 1.34 12.78
C ALA A 125 2.95 1.03 12.63
N ILE A 126 2.09 1.71 13.40
CA ILE A 126 0.63 1.61 13.27
C ILE A 126 0.17 2.16 11.92
N LEU A 127 0.67 3.33 11.53
CA LEU A 127 0.37 3.94 10.23
C LEU A 127 0.80 3.03 9.08
N GLN A 128 1.99 2.45 9.17
CA GLN A 128 2.50 1.53 8.16
C GLN A 128 1.64 0.26 8.06
N TYR A 129 1.15 -0.26 9.19
CA TYR A 129 0.24 -1.40 9.22
C TYR A 129 -1.09 -1.09 8.53
N ILE A 130 -1.71 0.07 8.83
CA ILE A 130 -2.93 0.53 8.14
C ILE A 130 -2.68 0.64 6.63
N ALA A 131 -1.58 1.28 6.25
CA ALA A 131 -1.20 1.48 4.85
C ALA A 131 -1.01 0.15 4.11
N GLN A 132 -0.38 -0.83 4.75
CA GLN A 132 -0.17 -2.17 4.19
C GLN A 132 -1.49 -2.93 3.98
N GLN A 133 -2.44 -2.83 4.91
CA GLN A 133 -3.73 -3.51 4.76
C GLN A 133 -4.56 -2.94 3.60
N ILE A 134 -4.58 -1.61 3.45
CA ILE A 134 -5.29 -0.95 2.35
C ILE A 134 -4.59 -1.26 1.03
N ASP A 135 -3.26 -1.16 0.98
CA ASP A 135 -2.47 -1.45 -0.23
C ASP A 135 -2.62 -2.91 -0.69
N ALA A 136 -2.66 -3.88 0.24
CA ALA A 136 -2.90 -5.27 -0.10
C ALA A 136 -4.27 -5.49 -0.76
N GLN A 137 -5.31 -4.79 -0.29
CA GLN A 137 -6.64 -4.85 -0.91
C GLN A 137 -6.66 -4.17 -2.29
N VAL A 138 -5.93 -3.07 -2.45
CA VAL A 138 -5.75 -2.40 -3.75
C VAL A 138 -5.05 -3.31 -4.74
N ILE A 139 -3.94 -3.96 -4.35
CA ILE A 139 -3.22 -4.91 -5.19
C ILE A 139 -4.13 -6.09 -5.58
N ALA A 140 -4.85 -6.66 -4.61
CA ALA A 140 -5.78 -7.75 -4.88
C ALA A 140 -6.91 -7.36 -5.85
N ALA A 141 -7.39 -6.11 -5.78
CA ALA A 141 -8.38 -5.60 -6.72
C ALA A 141 -7.80 -5.42 -8.13
N LEU A 142 -6.55 -4.93 -8.23
CA LEU A 142 -5.85 -4.72 -9.50
C LEU A 142 -5.45 -6.04 -10.18
N ASP A 143 -5.06 -7.06 -9.44
CA ASP A 143 -4.68 -8.39 -9.97
C ASP A 143 -5.84 -9.07 -10.75
N ASN A 144 -7.08 -8.69 -10.46
CA ASN A 144 -8.28 -9.23 -11.11
C ASN A 144 -8.79 -8.35 -12.26
N TYR A 145 -8.11 -7.24 -12.56
CA TYR A 145 -8.54 -6.27 -13.56
C TYR A 145 -7.79 -6.46 -14.88
N SER A 146 -8.49 -6.34 -16.01
CA SER A 146 -7.97 -6.77 -17.32
C SER A 146 -7.63 -5.64 -18.30
N ASP A 147 -8.01 -4.39 -18.00
CA ASP A 147 -7.72 -3.24 -18.86
C ASP A 147 -6.34 -2.65 -18.51
N ASP A 148 -5.61 -2.18 -19.52
CA ASP A 148 -4.26 -1.61 -19.41
C ASP A 148 -4.27 -0.08 -19.14
N ASP A 149 -5.44 0.58 -19.20
CA ASP A 149 -5.54 2.01 -18.88
C ASP A 149 -5.47 2.25 -17.35
N PRO A 150 -4.40 2.91 -16.83
CA PRO A 150 -4.23 3.12 -15.39
C PRO A 150 -5.35 3.97 -14.76
N LEU A 151 -6.00 4.86 -15.51
CA LEU A 151 -7.12 5.65 -14.99
C LEU A 151 -8.38 4.80 -14.87
N MET A 152 -8.58 3.85 -15.78
CA MET A 152 -9.69 2.88 -15.71
C MET A 152 -9.47 1.89 -14.56
N MET A 153 -8.25 1.38 -14.39
CA MET A 153 -7.84 0.58 -13.23
C MET A 153 -8.19 1.28 -11.92
N ILE A 154 -7.82 2.57 -11.79
CA ILE A 154 -8.12 3.34 -10.60
C ILE A 154 -9.63 3.47 -10.41
N ALA A 155 -10.34 3.88 -11.47
CA ALA A 155 -11.77 4.16 -11.40
C ALA A 155 -12.59 2.93 -11.01
N ASP A 156 -12.23 1.75 -11.53
CA ASP A 156 -13.03 0.54 -11.41
C ASP A 156 -12.59 -0.39 -10.28
N ALA A 157 -11.28 -0.48 -10.01
CA ALA A 157 -10.74 -1.41 -9.02
C ALA A 157 -10.30 -0.71 -7.72
N VAL A 158 -9.71 0.49 -7.81
CA VAL A 158 -9.11 1.16 -6.65
C VAL A 158 -10.13 2.00 -5.87
N LEU A 159 -10.95 2.82 -6.55
CA LEU A 159 -11.94 3.68 -5.88
C LEU A 159 -12.90 2.90 -4.96
N PRO A 160 -13.43 1.72 -5.33
CA PRO A 160 -14.28 0.93 -4.44
C PRO A 160 -13.57 0.49 -3.15
N VAL A 161 -12.32 0.04 -3.25
CA VAL A 161 -11.51 -0.35 -2.08
C VAL A 161 -11.31 0.86 -1.16
N LEU A 162 -10.90 2.00 -1.72
CA LEU A 162 -10.70 3.21 -0.91
C LEU A 162 -12.01 3.68 -0.23
N TYR A 163 -13.15 3.53 -0.91
CA TYR A 163 -14.44 3.90 -0.34
C TYR A 163 -14.84 3.05 0.87
N GLN A 164 -14.49 1.75 0.89
CA GLN A 164 -14.71 0.88 2.04
C GLN A 164 -13.94 1.35 3.28
N HIS A 165 -12.79 2.00 3.08
CA HIS A 165 -11.93 2.55 4.13
C HIS A 165 -12.09 4.06 4.32
N ASN A 166 -13.21 4.65 3.88
CA ASN A 166 -13.36 6.12 3.81
C ASN A 166 -13.20 6.82 5.16
N HIS A 167 -13.63 6.20 6.27
CA HIS A 167 -13.52 6.81 7.60
C HIS A 167 -12.05 6.97 8.01
N THR A 168 -11.29 5.88 7.95
CA THR A 168 -9.85 5.84 8.18
C THR A 168 -9.12 6.80 7.25
N LEU A 169 -9.39 6.72 5.94
CA LEU A 169 -8.73 7.56 4.94
C LEU A 169 -9.05 9.04 5.14
N LYS A 170 -10.28 9.40 5.52
CA LYS A 170 -10.65 10.78 5.83
C LYS A 170 -9.82 11.32 6.99
N ILE A 171 -9.67 10.57 8.07
CA ILE A 171 -8.79 10.94 9.19
C ILE A 171 -7.35 11.17 8.68
N LEU A 172 -6.82 10.21 7.90
CA LEU A 172 -5.46 10.27 7.37
C LEU A 172 -5.23 11.39 6.32
N TYR A 173 -6.25 11.83 5.59
CA TYR A 173 -6.12 12.96 4.66
C TYR A 173 -6.36 14.32 5.31
N THR A 174 -7.07 14.39 6.44
CA THR A 174 -7.35 15.65 7.15
C THR A 174 -6.28 16.05 8.17
N GLY A 175 -5.54 15.09 8.72
CA GLY A 175 -4.61 15.35 9.81
C GLY A 175 -3.25 15.90 9.37
N HIS A 176 -2.71 16.87 10.14
CA HIS A 176 -1.37 17.44 9.89
C HIS A 176 -0.26 16.37 9.98
N TYR A 177 -0.44 15.38 10.86
CA TYR A 177 0.51 14.28 11.01
C TYR A 177 0.50 13.31 9.83
N ALA A 178 -0.68 12.90 9.36
CA ALA A 178 -0.82 11.99 8.22
C ALA A 178 -0.51 12.67 6.87
N ASN A 179 -0.48 14.00 6.82
CA ASN A 179 0.02 14.72 5.65
C ASN A 179 1.54 14.55 5.41
N GLY A 180 2.33 14.13 6.41
CA GLY A 180 3.76 13.87 6.26
C GLY A 180 4.05 12.45 5.79
N GLU A 181 4.02 11.51 6.74
CA GLU A 181 4.41 10.11 6.51
C GLU A 181 3.45 9.39 5.56
N TRP A 182 2.13 9.61 5.72
CA TRP A 182 1.13 8.94 4.88
C TRP A 182 1.16 9.45 3.44
N LEU A 183 1.21 10.77 3.19
CA LEU A 183 1.40 11.26 1.82
C LEU A 183 2.76 10.85 1.24
N THR A 184 3.81 10.75 2.06
CA THR A 184 5.12 10.26 1.60
C THR A 184 5.06 8.80 1.20
N PHE A 185 4.39 7.95 1.99
CA PHE A 185 4.10 6.56 1.64
C PHE A 185 3.34 6.48 0.31
N LEU A 186 2.22 7.18 0.19
CA LEU A 186 1.38 7.17 -1.02
C LEU A 186 2.19 7.61 -2.25
N LYS A 187 2.90 8.74 -2.17
CA LYS A 187 3.75 9.23 -3.28
C LYS A 187 4.77 8.17 -3.68
N ASN A 188 5.50 7.62 -2.72
CA ASN A 188 6.56 6.65 -2.99
C ASN A 188 6.04 5.31 -3.54
N SER A 189 4.87 4.88 -3.10
CA SER A 189 4.24 3.64 -3.56
C SER A 189 3.65 3.83 -4.96
N TYR A 190 2.81 4.85 -5.15
CA TYR A 190 2.09 5.02 -6.41
C TYR A 190 2.92 5.65 -7.53
N GLN A 191 4.03 6.36 -7.24
CA GLN A 191 5.02 6.69 -8.28
C GLN A 191 5.72 5.46 -8.85
N LYS A 192 5.98 4.44 -8.01
CA LYS A 192 6.58 3.18 -8.48
C LYS A 192 5.58 2.39 -9.32
N TRP A 193 4.33 2.33 -8.88
CA TRP A 193 3.24 1.71 -9.64
C TRP A 193 2.97 2.44 -10.97
N ALA A 194 3.01 3.78 -10.97
CA ALA A 194 2.76 4.56 -12.17
C ALA A 194 3.90 4.48 -13.20
N ALA A 195 5.13 4.19 -12.78
CA ALA A 195 6.31 4.29 -13.64
C ALA A 195 6.23 3.48 -14.94
N PRO A 196 5.79 2.20 -14.96
CA PRO A 196 5.71 1.40 -16.19
C PRO A 196 4.80 1.99 -17.27
N PHE A 197 3.74 2.71 -16.88
CA PHE A 197 2.84 3.38 -17.83
C PHE A 197 3.50 4.54 -18.60
N PHE A 198 4.73 4.93 -18.20
CA PHE A 198 5.54 5.95 -18.83
C PHE A 198 6.77 5.36 -19.53
N ASP A 199 6.82 4.05 -19.82
CA ASP A 199 7.98 3.43 -20.47
C ASP A 199 8.19 3.91 -21.91
N ASN A 200 7.09 4.25 -22.60
CA ASN A 200 7.12 4.85 -23.94
C ASN A 200 7.13 6.40 -23.90
N TYR A 201 7.54 7.02 -22.79
CA TYR A 201 7.55 8.47 -22.63
C TYR A 201 8.66 9.12 -23.48
N ASP A 202 8.27 9.88 -24.49
CA ASP A 202 9.17 10.58 -25.39
C ASP A 202 9.52 11.99 -24.87
N ILE A 203 10.76 12.15 -24.40
CA ILE A 203 11.25 13.44 -23.89
C ILE A 203 11.50 14.48 -24.98
N THR A 204 11.58 14.08 -26.25
CA THR A 204 11.82 15.02 -27.36
C THR A 204 10.57 15.81 -27.73
N THR A 205 9.40 15.26 -27.44
CA THR A 205 8.09 15.86 -27.71
C THR A 205 7.38 16.35 -26.44
N ALA A 206 7.77 15.85 -25.26
CA ALA A 206 7.14 16.24 -24.00
C ALA A 206 7.70 17.55 -23.40
N PRO A 207 6.86 18.38 -22.76
CA PRO A 207 7.27 19.66 -22.19
C PRO A 207 8.07 19.55 -20.88
N VAL A 208 8.16 18.35 -20.29
CA VAL A 208 8.73 18.09 -18.97
C VAL A 208 9.43 16.73 -18.92
N SER A 209 10.29 16.50 -17.93
CA SER A 209 10.95 15.20 -17.75
C SER A 209 9.95 14.08 -17.40
N ARG A 210 10.28 12.82 -17.75
CA ARG A 210 9.51 11.64 -17.35
C ARG A 210 9.24 11.58 -15.84
N LYS A 211 10.27 11.89 -15.03
CA LYS A 211 10.15 11.93 -13.56
C LYS A 211 9.12 12.96 -13.11
N PHE A 212 9.18 14.16 -13.68
CA PHE A 212 8.23 15.22 -13.38
C PHE A 212 6.81 14.83 -13.78
N ALA A 213 6.62 14.22 -14.96
CA ALA A 213 5.31 13.77 -15.43
C ALA A 213 4.70 12.71 -14.49
N ILE A 214 5.45 11.68 -14.11
CA ILE A 214 5.01 10.66 -13.14
C ILE A 214 4.63 11.31 -11.81
N GLU A 215 5.50 12.18 -11.29
CA GLU A 215 5.26 12.84 -10.02
C GLU A 215 4.01 13.73 -10.05
N LEU A 216 3.82 14.49 -11.14
CA LEU A 216 2.65 15.33 -11.32
C LEU A 216 1.38 14.48 -11.42
N THR A 217 1.37 13.44 -12.26
CA THR A 217 0.21 12.55 -12.43
C THR A 217 -0.21 11.90 -11.11
N VAL A 218 0.75 11.41 -10.33
CA VAL A 218 0.43 10.82 -9.02
C VAL A 218 -0.10 11.89 -8.07
N LYS A 219 0.52 13.07 -8.02
CA LYS A 219 0.06 14.16 -7.14
C LYS A 219 -1.35 14.62 -7.51
N THR A 220 -1.66 14.83 -8.78
CA THR A 220 -3.00 15.27 -9.22
C THR A 220 -4.04 14.20 -8.94
N THR A 221 -3.74 12.94 -9.21
CA THR A 221 -4.62 11.81 -8.93
C THR A 221 -4.92 11.68 -7.42
N LEU A 222 -3.88 11.73 -6.59
CA LEU A 222 -4.04 11.71 -5.13
C LEU A 222 -4.85 12.91 -4.64
N SER A 223 -4.66 14.10 -5.20
CA SER A 223 -5.46 15.28 -4.85
C SER A 223 -6.94 15.11 -5.19
N ILE A 224 -7.28 14.50 -6.34
CA ILE A 224 -8.68 14.23 -6.70
C ILE A 224 -9.29 13.24 -5.70
N ILE A 225 -8.59 12.12 -5.44
CA ILE A 225 -9.05 11.06 -4.52
C ILE A 225 -9.20 11.61 -3.09
N SER A 226 -8.21 12.34 -2.59
CA SER A 226 -8.27 12.91 -1.23
C SER A 226 -9.40 13.93 -1.11
N THR A 227 -9.60 14.77 -2.12
CA THR A 227 -10.70 15.76 -2.14
C THR A 227 -12.06 15.08 -2.13
N TRP A 228 -12.20 13.95 -2.84
CA TRP A 228 -13.43 13.16 -2.83
C TRP A 228 -13.68 12.47 -1.47
N LEU A 229 -12.68 11.76 -0.93
CA LEU A 229 -12.82 11.01 0.32
C LEU A 229 -13.02 11.91 1.56
N THR A 230 -12.54 13.15 1.50
CA THR A 230 -12.65 14.10 2.64
C THR A 230 -13.98 14.85 2.67
N GLN A 231 -14.86 14.66 1.69
CA GLN A 231 -16.22 15.23 1.72
C GLN A 231 -16.99 14.79 2.97
N PRO A 232 -17.99 15.57 3.45
CA PRO A 232 -18.85 15.17 4.55
C PRO A 232 -19.48 13.78 4.32
N VAL A 233 -19.99 13.57 3.11
CA VAL A 233 -20.51 12.29 2.60
C VAL A 233 -19.96 12.09 1.19
N PRO A 234 -18.88 11.32 1.00
CA PRO A 234 -18.33 11.05 -0.33
C PRO A 234 -19.34 10.32 -1.20
N THR A 235 -19.48 10.76 -2.45
CA THR A 235 -20.34 10.10 -3.43
C THR A 235 -19.91 8.65 -3.66
N PRO A 236 -20.84 7.71 -3.85
CA PRO A 236 -20.50 6.30 -4.11
C PRO A 236 -19.58 6.12 -5.35
N PRO A 237 -18.69 5.11 -5.36
CA PRO A 237 -17.70 4.93 -6.43
C PRO A 237 -18.28 4.81 -7.83
N ASP A 238 -19.41 4.12 -7.99
CA ASP A 238 -20.12 3.94 -9.26
C ASP A 238 -20.55 5.27 -9.89
N GLN A 239 -20.94 6.23 -9.05
CA GLN A 239 -21.32 7.58 -9.47
C GLN A 239 -20.10 8.48 -9.64
N PHE A 240 -19.12 8.38 -8.73
CA PHE A 240 -17.91 9.19 -8.77
C PHE A 240 -16.98 8.81 -9.93
N ARG A 241 -17.06 7.57 -10.43
CA ARG A 241 -16.27 7.04 -11.55
C ARG A 241 -16.20 8.00 -12.73
N GLN A 242 -17.35 8.48 -13.21
CA GLN A 242 -17.40 9.36 -14.38
C GLN A 242 -16.79 10.73 -14.08
N THR A 243 -17.03 11.26 -12.88
CA THR A 243 -16.42 12.49 -12.39
C THR A 243 -14.89 12.36 -12.32
N PHE A 244 -14.38 11.26 -11.75
CA PHE A 244 -12.95 10.97 -11.67
C PHE A 244 -12.29 10.94 -13.06
N LEU A 245 -12.86 10.19 -14.01
CA LEU A 245 -12.35 10.10 -15.37
C LEU A 245 -12.40 11.45 -16.10
N HIS A 246 -13.46 12.23 -15.87
CA HIS A 246 -13.58 13.57 -16.43
C HIS A 246 -12.50 14.51 -15.89
N LEU A 247 -12.30 14.54 -14.56
CA LEU A 247 -11.31 15.40 -13.90
C LEU A 247 -9.87 15.04 -14.29
N THR A 248 -9.57 13.76 -14.52
CA THR A 248 -8.22 13.30 -14.88
C THR A 248 -7.88 13.50 -16.36
N ARG A 249 -8.89 13.55 -17.25
CA ARG A 249 -8.71 13.68 -18.71
C ARG A 249 -8.94 15.10 -19.23
N THR A 250 -9.47 16.00 -18.41
CA THR A 250 -9.85 17.35 -18.82
C THR A 250 -8.84 18.38 -18.31
N PRO A 251 -8.30 19.27 -19.18
CA PRO A 251 -7.46 20.37 -18.73
C PRO A 251 -8.18 21.24 -17.70
N ILE A 252 -7.50 21.61 -16.61
CA ILE A 252 -8.09 22.35 -15.48
C ILE A 252 -8.82 23.64 -15.89
N ILE A 253 -8.36 24.30 -16.95
CA ILE A 253 -8.99 25.53 -17.48
C ILE A 253 -10.46 25.30 -17.91
N LYS A 254 -10.80 24.10 -18.39
CA LYS A 254 -12.17 23.74 -18.77
C LYS A 254 -13.05 23.41 -17.55
N LEU A 255 -12.48 23.20 -16.37
CA LEU A 255 -13.22 22.96 -15.13
C LEU A 255 -13.59 24.27 -14.41
N ILE A 256 -12.80 25.33 -14.61
CA ILE A 256 -13.00 26.64 -13.96
C ILE A 256 -14.04 27.49 -14.73
N CYS A 257 -14.19 27.24 -16.03
CA CYS A 257 -15.23 27.84 -16.89
C CYS A 257 -16.01 26.72 -17.60
N PRO A 258 -16.97 26.07 -16.90
CA PRO A 258 -17.67 24.88 -17.39
C PRO A 258 -18.61 25.16 -18.57
#